data_AF-A0A9E1S2D7-F1
#
_entry.id   AF-A0A9E1S2D7-F1
#
_cell.length_a   1.000
_cell.length_b   1.000
_cell.length_c   1.000
_cell.angle_alpha   90.00
_cell.angle_beta   90.00
_cell.angle_gamma   90.00
#
_symmetry.space_group_name_H-M   'P 1'
#
loop_
_entity.id
_entity.type
_entity.pdbx_description
1 polymer ?
#
loop_
_entity_poly.entity_id
_entity_poly.type
_entity_poly.pdbx_seq_one_letter_code
_entity_poly.pdbx_strand_id
1 'polypeptide(L)'
;MNKKIKVLVGMSGGVDSSVSAALLVEQGYEVIGAFMKNWSRGVNKDEDEFVECGWKVERRDAARVAAKLGIPFVTFDFEEE
;
A
#
# COMPACT_ATOMS: atom_id res chain seq x y z
N MET A 1 -30.98 3.36 2.27
CA MET A 1 -29.64 3.77 2.76
C MET A 1 -28.76 3.96 1.55
N ASN A 2 -28.18 5.15 1.34
CA ASN A 2 -27.27 5.38 0.22
C ASN A 2 -26.04 4.48 0.38
N LYS A 3 -25.76 3.69 -0.66
CA LYS A 3 -24.60 2.78 -0.69
C LYS A 3 -23.34 3.65 -0.72
N LYS A 4 -22.46 3.49 0.27
CA LYS A 4 -21.14 4.14 0.26
C LYS A 4 -20.35 3.65 -0.96
N ILE A 5 -19.70 4.57 -1.65
CA ILE A 5 -18.79 4.22 -2.75
C ILE A 5 -17.59 3.50 -2.12
N LYS A 6 -17.22 2.36 -2.70
CA LYS A 6 -16.06 1.57 -2.27
C LYS A 6 -14.82 2.00 -3.04
N VAL A 7 -13.71 2.21 -2.34
CA VAL A 7 -12.44 2.65 -2.93
C VAL A 7 -11.31 1.73 -2.46
N LEU A 8 -10.59 1.14 -3.42
CA LEU A 8 -9.35 0.42 -3.17
C LEU A 8 -8.18 1.38 -3.38
N VAL A 9 -7.42 1.67 -2.33
CA VAL A 9 -6.30 2.61 -2.38
C VAL A 9 -4.99 1.85 -2.41
N GLY A 10 -4.17 2.07 -3.43
CA GLY A 10 -2.79 1.60 -3.47
C GLY A 10 -1.97 2.30 -2.39
N MET A 11 -1.49 1.55 -1.40
CA MET A 11 -0.69 2.02 -0.28
C MET A 11 0.72 1.47 -0.40
N SER A 12 1.69 2.34 -0.72
CA SER A 12 3.10 1.97 -0.87
C SER A 12 3.88 2.01 0.45
N GLY A 13 3.27 2.48 1.54
CA GLY A 13 3.97 2.81 2.78
C GLY A 13 4.48 4.25 2.84
N GLY A 14 4.40 4.98 1.72
CA GLY A 14 4.71 6.41 1.64
C GLY A 14 3.60 7.31 2.19
N VAL A 15 3.97 8.56 2.48
CA VAL A 15 3.06 9.57 3.06
C VAL A 15 1.91 9.94 2.13
N ASP A 16 2.14 10.05 0.82
CA ASP A 16 1.11 10.48 -0.15
C ASP A 16 -0.07 9.52 -0.19
N SER A 17 0.22 8.22 -0.28
CA SER A 17 -0.80 7.16 -0.26
C SER A 17 -1.53 7.08 1.09
N SER A 18 -0.81 7.36 2.18
CA SER A 18 -1.35 7.36 3.54
C SER A 18 -2.36 8.50 3.74
N VAL A 19 -2.00 9.71 3.33
CA VAL A 19 -2.87 10.89 3.40
C VAL A 19 -4.05 10.75 2.45
N SER A 20 -3.82 10.20 1.25
CA SER A 20 -4.90 9.91 0.29
C SER A 20 -5.96 8.96 0.89
N ALA A 21 -5.53 7.88 1.55
CA ALA A 21 -6.43 6.97 2.25
C ALA A 21 -7.18 7.68 3.40
N ALA A 22 -6.48 8.49 4.19
CA ALA A 22 -7.08 9.25 5.30
C ALA A 22 -8.18 10.22 4.82
N LEU A 23 -7.91 10.98 3.75
CA LEU A 23 -8.88 11.92 3.17
C LEU A 23 -10.14 11.20 2.65
N LEU A 24 -10.00 10.02 2.05
CA LEU A 24 -11.15 9.22 1.60
C LEU A 24 -11.97 8.69 2.78
N VAL A 25 -11.33 8.29 3.87
CA VAL A 25 -12.02 7.90 5.10
C VAL A 25 -12.78 9.09 5.69
N GLU A 26 -12.15 10.27 5.77
CA GLU A 26 -12.79 11.51 6.26
C GLU A 26 -13.99 11.93 5.41
N GLN A 27 -13.92 11.74 4.08
CA GLN A 27 -15.02 11.98 3.16
C GLN A 27 -16.14 10.92 3.23
N GLY A 28 -15.97 9.88 4.05
CA GLY A 28 -17.01 8.90 4.36
C GLY A 28 -17.10 7.71 3.40
N TYR A 29 -16.09 7.51 2.54
CA TYR A 29 -16.00 6.35 1.64
C TYR A 29 -15.78 5.04 2.41
N GLU A 30 -16.12 3.91 1.79
CA GLU A 30 -15.71 2.59 2.26
C GLU A 30 -14.33 2.28 1.65
N VAL A 31 -13.28 2.50 2.43
CA VAL A 31 -11.89 2.43 1.97
C VAL A 31 -11.26 1.08 2.33
N ILE A 32 -10.52 0.50 1.40
CA ILE A 32 -9.67 -0.67 1.59
C ILE A 32 -8.27 -0.31 1.11
N GLY A 33 -7.25 -0.53 1.95
CA GLY A 33 -5.85 -0.37 1.58
C GLY A 33 -5.31 -1.60 0.86
N ALA A 34 -4.49 -1.41 -0.17
CA ALA A 34 -3.85 -2.48 -0.92
C ALA A 34 -2.36 -2.19 -1.13
N PHE A 35 -1.49 -3.12 -0.75
CA PHE A 35 -0.08 -3.08 -1.12
C PHE A 35 0.20 -4.00 -2.30
N MET A 36 1.03 -3.57 -3.25
CA MET A 36 1.42 -4.38 -4.41
C MET A 36 2.90 -4.74 -4.28
N LYS A 37 3.21 -6.03 -4.17
CA LYS A 37 4.57 -6.54 -4.23
C LYS A 37 4.90 -6.84 -5.68
N ASN A 38 5.61 -5.93 -6.33
CA ASN A 38 5.99 -6.09 -7.75
C ASN A 38 7.41 -6.64 -7.91
N TRP A 39 8.27 -6.47 -6.91
CA TRP A 39 9.69 -6.84 -6.98
C TRP A 39 10.16 -7.37 -5.62
N SER A 40 10.79 -8.55 -5.59
CA SER A 40 11.51 -9.04 -4.40
C SER A 40 13.00 -8.70 -4.41
N ARG A 41 13.54 -8.30 -5.57
CA ARG A 41 14.96 -7.97 -5.77
C ARG A 41 15.10 -6.48 -6.05
N GLY A 42 15.95 -5.80 -5.28
CA GLY A 42 16.37 -4.44 -5.58
C GLY A 42 17.42 -4.48 -6.67
N VAL A 43 17.22 -3.74 -7.74
CA VAL A 43 18.24 -3.51 -8.78
C VAL A 43 18.89 -2.18 -8.44
N ASN A 44 20.13 -2.18 -7.98
CA ASN A 44 20.91 -0.94 -7.96
C ASN A 44 21.21 -0.53 -9.41
N LYS A 45 21.16 0.77 -9.69
CA LYS A 45 21.48 1.31 -11.03
C LYS A 45 22.94 1.10 -11.42
N ASP A 46 23.78 0.92 -10.41
CA ASP A 46 25.19 0.60 -10.55
C ASP A 46 25.40 -0.82 -10.02
N GLU A 47 25.70 -1.73 -10.94
CA GLU A 47 26.34 -3.03 -10.71
C GLU A 47 25.45 -4.16 -10.15
N ASP A 48 25.76 -5.39 -10.59
CA ASP A 48 25.07 -6.67 -10.39
C ASP A 48 24.93 -7.14 -8.90
N GLU A 49 24.90 -6.21 -7.94
CA GLU A 49 24.65 -6.50 -6.53
C GLU A 49 23.15 -6.58 -6.25
N PHE A 50 22.71 -7.78 -5.88
CA PHE A 50 21.37 -8.02 -5.34
C PHE A 50 21.21 -7.29 -4.00
N VAL A 51 20.49 -6.17 -4.01
CA VAL A 51 20.03 -5.53 -2.77
C VAL A 51 18.70 -6.13 -2.37
N GLU A 52 18.53 -6.44 -1.08
CA GLU A 52 17.22 -6.86 -0.55
C GLU A 52 16.22 -5.71 -0.75
N CYS A 53 15.16 -5.95 -1.54
CA CYS A 53 14.15 -4.94 -1.79
C CYS A 53 13.42 -4.59 -0.48
N GLY A 54 13.21 -3.28 -0.25
CA GLY A 54 12.58 -2.74 0.95
C GLY A 54 11.10 -3.05 1.13
N TRP A 55 10.49 -3.83 0.24
CA TRP A 55 9.04 -4.07 0.18
C TRP A 55 8.45 -4.57 1.50
N LYS A 56 9.20 -5.34 2.30
CA LYS A 56 8.73 -5.83 3.62
C LYS A 56 8.51 -4.66 4.60
N VAL A 57 9.41 -3.68 4.59
CA VAL A 57 9.34 -2.49 5.44
C VAL A 57 8.20 -1.59 4.96
N GLU A 58 8.15 -1.33 3.66
CA GLU A 58 7.12 -0.53 3.01
C GLU A 58 5.70 -1.11 3.24
N ARG A 59 5.53 -2.42 3.05
CA ARG A 59 4.29 -3.13 3.36
C ARG A 59 3.92 -3.00 4.83
N ARG A 60 4.89 -3.12 5.74
CA ARG A 60 4.64 -2.99 7.18
C ARG A 60 4.16 -1.58 7.54
N ASP A 61 4.76 -0.56 6.94
CA ASP A 61 4.37 0.83 7.20
C ASP A 61 2.99 1.14 6.59
N ALA A 62 2.69 0.61 5.39
CA ALA A 62 1.33 0.64 4.81
C ALA A 62 0.30 -0.04 5.74
N ALA A 63 0.62 -1.22 6.27
CA ALA A 63 -0.25 -1.94 7.20
C ALA A 63 -0.48 -1.19 8.51
N ARG A 64 0.55 -0.51 9.05
CA ARG A 64 0.43 0.34 10.24
C ARG A 64 -0.50 1.52 10.01
N VAL A 65 -0.42 2.17 8.85
CA VAL A 65 -1.32 3.27 8.49
C VAL A 65 -2.75 2.76 8.34
N ALA A 66 -2.96 1.64 7.64
CA ALA A 66 -4.28 1.04 7.49
C ALA A 66 -4.90 0.69 8.85
N ALA A 67 -4.11 0.11 9.77
CA ALA A 67 -4.54 -0.16 11.14
C ALA A 67 -4.88 1.12 11.92
N LYS A 68 -4.10 2.19 11.74
CA LYS A 68 -4.35 3.50 12.37
C LYS A 68 -5.65 4.14 11.87
N LEU A 69 -5.96 3.99 10.58
CA LEU A 69 -7.19 4.48 9.95
C LEU A 69 -8.41 3.56 10.19
N GLY A 70 -8.21 2.36 10.71
CA GLY A 70 -9.28 1.38 10.93
C GLY A 70 -9.85 0.80 9.63
N ILE A 71 -9.04 0.73 8.56
CA ILE A 71 -9.46 0.22 7.25
C ILE A 71 -8.89 -1.19 6.99
N PRO A 72 -9.59 -2.06 6.23
CA PRO A 72 -9.04 -3.35 5.81
C PRO A 72 -7.78 -3.15 4.95
N PHE A 73 -6.86 -4.11 5.03
CA PHE A 73 -5.61 -4.08 4.29
C PHE A 73 -5.34 -5.43 3.62
N VAL A 74 -5.10 -5.40 2.31
CA VAL A 74 -4.74 -6.58 1.51
C VAL A 74 -3.38 -6.37 0.87
N THR A 75 -2.71 -7.45 0.47
CA THR A 75 -1.59 -7.32 -0.47
C THR A 75 -1.76 -8.27 -1.64
N PHE A 76 -1.40 -7.75 -2.80
CA PHE A 76 -1.32 -8.47 -4.06
C PHE A 76 0.15 -8.72 -4.36
N ASP A 77 0.48 -9.97 -4.67
CA ASP A 77 1.80 -10.33 -5.19
C ASP A 77 1.67 -10.28 -6.71
N PHE A 78 2.41 -9.36 -7.33
CA PHE A 78 2.43 -9.11 -8.77
C PHE A 78 3.85 -9.26 -9.34
N GLU A 79 4.64 -10.16 -8.76
CA GLU A 79 6.03 -10.36 -9.17
C GLU A 79 6.17 -11.16 -10.48
N GLU A 80 5.14 -11.89 -10.91
CA GLU A 80 5.18 -12.75 -12.10
C GLU A 80 4.43 -12.14 -13.31
N GLU A 81 3.84 -10.96 -13.14
CA GLU A 81 2.98 -10.24 -14.10
C GLU A 81 3.74 -9.29 -15.02
#